data_AF-A0A0A9HJY7-F1
#
_entry.id   AF-A0A0A9HJY7-F1
#
_cell.length_a   1.000
_cell.length_b   1.000
_cell.length_c   1.000
_cell.angle_alpha   90.00
_cell.angle_beta   90.00
_cell.angle_gamma   90.00
#
_symmetry.space_group_name_H-M   'P 1'
#
loop_
_entity.id
_entity.type
_entity.pdbx_description
1 polymer ?
#
loop_
_entity_poly.entity_id
_entity_poly.type
_entity_poly.pdbx_seq_one_letter_code
_entity_poly.pdbx_strand_id
1 'polypeptide(L)'
;MSPANLSFKQYSVLNLRCPLYLSLFAAPYLVVKTELVPNNLKQSIIEYLVQHDRGIADYAPLTNGKSALRRNNLFDQLSWACKSDSVAEVILTWHIATSIMEVKCSPRSEEESTSRRVAIRLSKYCAYLVAFHPELLPDNQDKAELVFEDMKKELKGILGCQEYYLSLWRARVKKIMERMRVEETMEATTDQGEIHVETGVQSDQNKVVMNGAKLGRLLIDEANSNGLETVWKVLADVWTELIIFVAPSGDEERVMKGHEDVLAQGGEFITMLWALTTHIGISRPAN
;
A
#
# COMPACT_ATOMS: atom_id res chain seq x y z
N MET A 1 -8.50 -5.78 -34.05
CA MET A 1 -8.21 -4.88 -32.92
C MET A 1 -7.38 -5.69 -31.92
N SER A 2 -6.12 -5.33 -31.69
CA SER A 2 -5.32 -5.98 -30.65
C SER A 2 -5.99 -5.73 -29.29
N PRO A 3 -6.08 -6.72 -28.39
CA PRO A 3 -6.62 -6.48 -27.07
C PRO A 3 -5.80 -5.39 -26.40
N ALA A 4 -6.46 -4.31 -25.94
CA ALA A 4 -5.80 -3.28 -25.15
C ALA A 4 -5.24 -3.94 -23.88
N ASN A 5 -3.93 -4.11 -23.85
CA ASN A 5 -3.27 -4.76 -22.73
C ASN A 5 -3.19 -3.77 -21.56
N LEU A 6 -4.11 -3.91 -20.61
CA LEU A 6 -4.10 -3.16 -19.36
C LEU A 6 -2.75 -3.30 -18.66
N SER A 7 -2.19 -2.17 -18.25
CA SER A 7 -0.91 -2.10 -17.58
C SER A 7 -0.96 -1.12 -16.42
N PHE A 8 -0.03 -1.25 -15.48
CA PHE A 8 0.13 -0.33 -14.37
C PHE A 8 1.60 0.04 -14.15
N LYS A 9 1.83 1.23 -13.59
CA LYS A 9 3.16 1.68 -13.17
C LYS A 9 3.59 0.98 -11.88
N GLN A 10 4.90 0.84 -11.69
CA GLN A 10 5.49 0.08 -10.59
C GLN A 10 6.50 0.93 -9.83
N TYR A 11 6.11 1.40 -8.65
CA TYR A 11 6.94 2.21 -7.77
C TYR A 11 7.09 1.57 -6.38
N SER A 12 8.26 1.68 -5.76
CA SER A 12 8.43 1.26 -4.36
C SER A 12 9.24 2.26 -3.57
N VAL A 13 8.69 2.67 -2.42
CA VAL A 13 9.32 3.65 -1.52
C VAL A 13 10.61 3.13 -0.87
N LEU A 14 10.77 1.80 -0.79
CA LEU A 14 11.98 1.17 -0.24
C LEU A 14 13.00 0.78 -1.30
N ASN A 15 12.60 0.73 -2.58
CA ASN A 15 13.48 0.40 -3.71
C ASN A 15 13.66 1.61 -4.63
N LEU A 16 14.00 2.76 -4.05
CA LEU A 16 14.41 3.94 -4.79
C LEU A 16 15.79 3.67 -5.38
N ARG A 17 15.83 3.10 -6.60
CA ARG A 17 17.03 3.22 -7.43
C ARG A 17 17.08 4.68 -7.86
N CYS A 18 17.71 5.52 -7.03
CA CYS A 18 18.17 6.81 -7.51
C CYS A 18 19.12 6.50 -8.68
N PRO A 19 18.81 6.86 -9.94
CA PRO A 19 19.90 6.97 -10.89
C PRO A 19 20.83 8.01 -10.30
N LEU A 20 22.12 7.70 -10.20
CA LEU A 20 23.15 8.68 -9.85
C LEU A 20 23.19 9.75 -10.95
N TYR A 21 22.21 10.65 -10.96
CA TYR A 21 22.25 11.90 -11.68
C TYR A 21 22.60 12.96 -10.65
N LEU A 22 23.91 13.14 -10.50
CA LEU A 22 24.49 14.33 -9.90
C LEU A 22 23.83 15.56 -10.53
N SER A 23 23.15 16.34 -9.69
CA SER A 23 22.94 17.78 -9.78
C SER A 23 22.27 18.35 -11.04
N LEU A 24 21.31 19.25 -10.79
CA LEU A 24 20.74 20.22 -11.74
C LEU A 24 19.89 19.59 -12.85
N PHE A 25 18.57 19.53 -12.66
CA PHE A 25 17.52 19.93 -13.62
C PHE A 25 16.18 19.50 -13.03
N ALA A 26 15.17 20.38 -13.13
CA ALA A 26 13.80 20.14 -12.69
C ALA A 26 13.34 18.75 -13.16
N ALA A 27 13.02 17.85 -12.22
CA ALA A 27 12.80 16.44 -12.48
C ALA A 27 11.62 16.22 -13.44
N PRO A 28 11.84 15.84 -14.71
CA PRO A 28 10.76 15.35 -15.54
C PRO A 28 10.82 13.83 -15.43
N TYR A 29 9.93 13.28 -14.62
CA TYR A 29 9.55 11.86 -14.64
C TYR A 29 10.70 10.89 -14.28
N LEU A 30 10.69 10.42 -13.03
CA LEU A 30 11.25 9.09 -12.76
C LEU A 30 10.61 8.14 -13.78
N VAL A 31 11.41 7.49 -14.64
CA VAL A 31 10.87 6.49 -15.57
C VAL A 31 10.41 5.30 -14.74
N VAL A 32 9.15 5.31 -14.34
CA VAL A 32 8.54 4.25 -13.56
C VAL A 32 8.27 3.07 -14.50
N LYS A 33 8.79 1.89 -14.15
CA LYS A 33 8.56 0.66 -14.91
C LYS A 33 7.06 0.41 -15.06
N THR A 34 6.64 -0.04 -16.24
CA THR A 34 5.25 -0.43 -16.52
C THR A 34 5.17 -1.95 -16.63
N GLU A 35 4.17 -2.55 -16.01
CA GLU A 35 3.92 -4.00 -16.00
C GLU A 35 2.49 -4.28 -16.44
N LEU A 36 2.25 -5.44 -17.07
CA LEU A 36 0.91 -5.87 -17.44
C LEU A 36 0.10 -6.27 -16.21
N VAL A 37 -1.18 -5.91 -16.21
CA VAL A 37 -2.15 -6.38 -15.21
C VAL A 37 -2.32 -7.89 -15.38
N PRO A 38 -1.99 -8.71 -14.36
CA PRO A 38 -2.14 -10.16 -14.43
C PRO A 38 -3.58 -10.59 -14.75
N ASN A 39 -3.75 -11.65 -15.55
CA ASN A 39 -5.09 -12.15 -15.89
C ASN A 39 -5.88 -12.63 -14.66
N ASN A 40 -5.22 -13.27 -13.70
CA ASN A 40 -5.86 -13.69 -12.45
C ASN A 40 -6.34 -12.49 -11.62
N LEU A 41 -5.62 -11.36 -11.62
CA LEU A 41 -6.09 -10.14 -10.98
C LEU A 41 -7.34 -9.58 -11.68
N LYS A 42 -7.36 -9.56 -13.02
CA LYS A 42 -8.56 -9.15 -13.77
C LYS A 42 -9.77 -10.03 -13.42
N GLN A 43 -9.56 -11.34 -13.30
CA GLN A 43 -10.59 -12.29 -12.89
C GLN A 43 -11.08 -12.01 -11.46
N SER A 44 -10.18 -11.85 -10.48
CA SER A 44 -10.57 -11.53 -9.09
C SER A 44 -11.34 -10.22 -8.98
N ILE A 45 -10.98 -9.20 -9.76
CA ILE A 45 -11.72 -7.94 -9.83
C ILE A 45 -13.12 -8.18 -10.43
N ILE A 46 -13.22 -8.89 -11.55
CA ILE A 46 -14.52 -9.18 -12.18
C ILE A 46 -15.40 -10.01 -11.24
N GLU A 47 -14.85 -11.03 -10.58
CA GLU A 47 -15.56 -11.84 -9.59
C GLU A 47 -16.11 -10.97 -8.47
N TYR A 48 -15.30 -10.04 -7.94
CA TYR A 48 -15.76 -9.08 -6.94
C TYR A 48 -16.92 -8.22 -7.46
N LEU A 49 -16.76 -7.62 -8.65
CA LEU A 49 -17.77 -6.74 -9.26
C LEU A 49 -19.09 -7.49 -9.55
N VAL A 50 -19.02 -8.71 -10.08
CA VAL A 50 -20.19 -9.55 -10.38
C VAL A 50 -20.91 -9.99 -9.12
N GLN A 51 -20.17 -10.29 -8.04
CA GLN A 51 -20.78 -10.64 -6.77
C GLN A 51 -21.55 -9.44 -6.17
N HIS A 52 -21.03 -8.23 -6.33
CA HIS A 52 -21.71 -7.01 -5.89
C HIS A 52 -23.00 -6.72 -6.71
N ASP A 53 -22.96 -6.84 -8.04
CA ASP A 53 -24.11 -6.59 -8.93
C ASP A 53 -25.29 -7.55 -8.69
N ARG A 54 -25.02 -8.82 -8.36
CA ARG A 54 -26.05 -9.86 -8.19
C ARG A 54 -26.89 -9.72 -6.91
N GLY A 55 -26.63 -8.73 -6.06
CA GLY A 55 -27.48 -8.42 -4.90
C GLY A 55 -27.64 -9.57 -3.90
N ILE A 56 -26.63 -10.44 -3.75
CA ILE A 56 -26.64 -11.45 -2.68
C ILE A 56 -26.61 -10.68 -1.36
N ALA A 57 -27.68 -10.81 -0.57
CA ALA A 57 -28.08 -9.96 0.55
C ALA A 57 -27.11 -9.87 1.76
N ASP A 58 -25.86 -10.30 1.62
CA ASP A 58 -24.87 -10.40 2.69
C ASP A 58 -23.50 -9.85 2.26
N TYR A 59 -23.47 -8.80 1.41
CA TYR A 59 -22.19 -8.19 1.04
C TYR A 59 -21.71 -7.23 2.13
N ALA A 60 -20.55 -7.57 2.70
CA ALA A 60 -19.84 -6.68 3.60
C ALA A 60 -19.40 -5.43 2.84
N PRO A 61 -19.63 -4.22 3.38
CA PRO A 61 -19.17 -2.99 2.76
C PRO A 61 -17.68 -3.03 2.41
N LEU A 62 -17.29 -2.25 1.39
CA LEU A 62 -15.87 -2.00 1.09
C LEU A 62 -15.18 -1.47 2.35
N THR A 63 -14.21 -2.21 2.89
CA THR A 63 -13.66 -1.97 4.23
C THR A 63 -12.14 -1.88 4.23
N ASN A 64 -11.56 -1.25 3.21
CA ASN A 64 -10.13 -0.95 3.11
C ASN A 64 -9.17 -2.10 3.51
N GLY A 65 -9.55 -3.35 3.22
CA GLY A 65 -8.76 -4.57 3.50
C GLY A 65 -9.20 -5.36 4.74
N LYS A 66 -10.10 -4.82 5.58
CA LYS A 66 -10.61 -5.50 6.78
C LYS A 66 -11.39 -6.77 6.43
N SER A 67 -12.19 -6.77 5.38
CA SER A 67 -12.94 -7.95 4.95
C SER A 67 -12.02 -9.06 4.43
N ALA A 68 -10.97 -8.71 3.69
CA ALA A 68 -9.91 -9.63 3.29
C ALA A 68 -9.22 -10.26 4.51
N LEU A 69 -8.92 -9.47 5.55
CA LEU A 69 -8.37 -10.01 6.79
C LEU A 69 -9.33 -10.96 7.52
N ARG A 70 -10.64 -10.67 7.55
CA ARG A 70 -11.64 -11.58 8.13
C ARG A 70 -11.71 -12.91 7.38
N ARG A 71 -11.75 -12.86 6.04
CA ARG A 71 -11.76 -14.08 5.20
C ARG A 71 -10.53 -14.95 5.39
N ASN A 72 -9.41 -14.36 5.83
CA ASN A 72 -8.15 -15.06 6.06
C ASN A 72 -7.84 -15.27 7.55
N ASN A 73 -8.79 -15.04 8.47
CA ASN A 73 -8.64 -15.22 9.93
C ASN A 73 -7.50 -14.40 10.58
N LEU A 74 -7.13 -13.25 10.00
CA LEU A 74 -6.08 -12.37 10.50
C LEU A 74 -6.59 -10.99 10.95
N PHE A 75 -7.91 -10.84 11.06
CA PHE A 75 -8.54 -9.56 11.42
C PHE A 75 -8.10 -9.08 12.81
N ASP A 76 -8.14 -9.93 13.84
CA ASP A 76 -7.82 -9.50 15.21
C ASP A 76 -6.36 -9.06 15.34
N GLN A 77 -5.46 -9.69 14.58
CA GLN A 77 -4.03 -9.42 14.64
C GLN A 77 -3.62 -8.20 13.80
N LEU A 78 -4.23 -8.01 12.63
CA LEU A 78 -3.73 -7.07 11.60
C LEU A 78 -4.70 -5.92 11.29
N SER A 79 -5.93 -5.92 11.82
CA SER A 79 -6.94 -4.89 11.47
C SER A 79 -6.52 -3.47 11.82
N TRP A 80 -5.62 -3.29 12.80
CA TRP A 80 -5.06 -1.98 13.14
C TRP A 80 -4.36 -1.31 11.96
N ALA A 81 -3.76 -2.07 11.05
CA ALA A 81 -3.11 -1.54 9.84
C ALA A 81 -4.10 -1.03 8.78
N CYS A 82 -5.40 -1.27 8.96
CA CYS A 82 -6.48 -0.72 8.15
C CYS A 82 -7.24 0.41 8.86
N LYS A 83 -6.84 0.81 10.07
CA LYS A 83 -7.49 1.86 10.86
C LYS A 83 -6.70 3.16 10.71
N SER A 84 -7.01 3.93 9.68
CA SER A 84 -6.58 5.32 9.52
C SER A 84 -7.63 6.08 8.74
N ASP A 85 -7.75 7.38 9.03
CA ASP A 85 -8.59 8.32 8.28
C ASP A 85 -7.94 8.74 6.95
N SER A 86 -6.72 8.27 6.66
CA SER A 86 -6.04 8.44 5.37
C SER A 86 -5.84 7.09 4.68
N VAL A 87 -6.46 6.95 3.52
CA VAL A 87 -6.20 5.82 2.61
C VAL A 87 -4.74 5.79 2.16
N ALA A 88 -4.09 6.95 1.98
CA ALA A 88 -2.67 7.03 1.65
C ALA A 88 -1.79 6.43 2.77
N GLU A 89 -2.12 6.65 4.05
CA GLU A 89 -1.42 6.04 5.18
C GLU A 89 -1.59 4.52 5.20
N VAL A 90 -2.81 4.03 4.97
CA VAL A 90 -3.09 2.58 4.86
C VAL A 90 -2.25 1.99 3.71
N ILE A 91 -2.31 2.58 2.51
CA ILE A 91 -1.53 2.13 1.35
C ILE A 91 -0.04 2.08 1.68
N LEU A 92 0.54 3.13 2.24
CA LEU A 92 1.98 3.18 2.51
C LEU A 92 2.40 2.19 3.59
N THR A 93 1.59 2.02 4.65
CA THR A 93 1.83 1.03 5.72
C THR A 93 1.89 -0.39 5.15
N TRP A 94 0.87 -0.78 4.37
CA TRP A 94 0.84 -2.09 3.72
C TRP A 94 1.94 -2.24 2.67
N HIS A 95 2.29 -1.18 1.95
CA HIS A 95 3.34 -1.22 0.92
C HIS A 95 4.73 -1.44 1.51
N ILE A 96 5.05 -0.79 2.63
CA ILE A 96 6.29 -1.00 3.36
C ILE A 96 6.37 -2.44 3.87
N ALA A 97 5.30 -2.96 4.48
CA ALA A 97 5.22 -4.35 4.92
C ALA A 97 5.41 -5.36 3.77
N THR A 98 4.72 -5.14 2.64
CA THR A 98 4.84 -5.98 1.44
C THR A 98 6.24 -5.92 0.85
N SER A 99 6.89 -4.74 0.84
CA SER A 99 8.26 -4.56 0.37
C SER A 99 9.28 -5.26 1.28
N ILE A 100 9.05 -5.30 2.59
CA ILE A 100 9.86 -6.07 3.54
C ILE A 100 9.73 -7.57 3.27
N MET A 101 8.50 -8.07 3.09
CA MET A 101 8.21 -9.45 2.70
C MET A 101 8.92 -9.82 1.39
N GLU A 102 8.90 -8.93 0.39
CA GLU A 102 9.54 -9.15 -0.92
C GLU A 102 11.07 -9.37 -0.77
N VAL A 103 11.73 -8.65 0.15
CA VAL A 103 13.17 -8.79 0.42
C VAL A 103 13.50 -10.01 1.27
N LYS A 104 12.73 -10.25 2.33
CA LYS A 104 13.03 -11.25 3.36
C LYS A 104 12.62 -12.66 2.93
N CYS A 105 11.55 -12.77 2.16
CA CYS A 105 10.97 -14.05 1.76
C CYS A 105 11.22 -14.27 0.27
N SER A 106 12.45 -14.61 -0.12
CA SER A 106 12.74 -15.04 -1.50
C SER A 106 11.98 -16.34 -1.82
N PRO A 107 11.56 -16.56 -3.08
CA PRO A 107 10.91 -17.80 -3.45
C PRO A 107 11.89 -18.98 -3.27
N ARG A 108 11.37 -20.13 -2.80
CA ARG A 108 12.15 -21.37 -2.63
C ARG A 108 12.25 -22.19 -3.93
N SER A 109 11.38 -21.91 -4.91
CA SER A 109 11.36 -22.54 -6.25
C SER A 109 11.34 -21.45 -7.34
N GLU A 110 11.65 -21.84 -8.58
CA GLU A 110 11.58 -20.93 -9.74
C GLU A 110 10.15 -20.49 -10.09
N GLU A 111 9.14 -21.25 -9.64
CA GLU A 111 7.74 -20.87 -9.77
C GLU A 111 7.34 -19.84 -8.71
N GLU A 112 7.36 -18.57 -9.12
CA GLU A 112 6.78 -17.49 -8.34
C GLU A 112 5.26 -17.68 -8.23
N SER A 113 4.73 -17.73 -7.01
CA SER A 113 3.29 -17.89 -6.83
C SER A 113 2.49 -16.72 -7.39
N THR A 114 1.32 -17.03 -7.95
CA THR A 114 0.41 -16.05 -8.54
C THR A 114 -0.01 -14.98 -7.52
N SER A 115 -0.27 -15.39 -6.27
CA SER A 115 -0.60 -14.49 -5.17
C SER A 115 0.53 -13.51 -4.87
N ARG A 116 1.78 -13.99 -4.79
CA ARG A 116 2.94 -13.13 -4.57
C ARG A 116 3.05 -12.06 -5.65
N ARG A 117 2.92 -12.45 -6.91
CA ARG A 117 3.00 -11.51 -8.05
C ARG A 117 1.89 -10.46 -7.99
N VAL A 118 0.66 -10.86 -7.68
CA VAL A 118 -0.47 -9.94 -7.53
C VAL A 118 -0.22 -8.95 -6.39
N ALA A 119 0.15 -9.45 -5.21
CA ALA A 119 0.42 -8.64 -4.03
C ALA A 119 1.51 -7.59 -4.30
N ILE A 120 2.66 -8.01 -4.83
CA ILE A 120 3.78 -7.10 -5.12
C ILE A 120 3.38 -6.04 -6.16
N ARG A 121 2.72 -6.44 -7.24
CA ARG A 121 2.39 -5.52 -8.33
C ARG A 121 1.33 -4.50 -7.95
N LEU A 122 0.28 -4.93 -7.25
CA LEU A 122 -0.73 -4.02 -6.73
C LEU A 122 -0.14 -3.09 -5.68
N SER A 123 0.68 -3.62 -4.77
CA SER A 123 1.36 -2.81 -3.77
C SER A 123 2.18 -1.69 -4.41
N LYS A 124 2.96 -2.01 -5.45
CA LYS A 124 3.79 -1.04 -6.18
C LYS A 124 2.96 -0.04 -6.99
N TYR A 125 1.80 -0.45 -7.49
CA TYR A 125 0.88 0.44 -8.19
C TYR A 125 0.16 1.39 -7.23
N CYS A 126 -0.34 0.91 -6.09
CA CYS A 126 -0.96 1.78 -5.09
C CYS A 126 0.05 2.80 -4.52
N ALA A 127 1.29 2.38 -4.27
CA ALA A 127 2.35 3.32 -3.87
C ALA A 127 2.69 4.34 -4.97
N TYR A 128 2.58 3.95 -6.25
CA TYR A 128 2.70 4.87 -7.38
C TYR A 128 1.57 5.92 -7.35
N LEU A 129 0.32 5.51 -7.12
CA LEU A 129 -0.79 6.44 -7.00
C LEU A 129 -0.57 7.46 -5.88
N VAL A 130 -0.14 7.01 -4.69
CA VAL A 130 0.17 7.93 -3.58
C VAL A 130 1.28 8.92 -3.92
N ALA A 131 2.31 8.50 -4.67
CA ALA A 131 3.48 9.32 -4.94
C ALA A 131 3.34 10.25 -6.15
N PHE A 132 2.52 9.88 -7.14
CA PHE A 132 2.47 10.55 -8.45
C PHE A 132 1.07 11.01 -8.86
N HIS A 133 0.02 10.43 -8.27
CA HIS A 133 -1.37 10.78 -8.55
C HIS A 133 -2.23 10.89 -7.27
N PRO A 134 -1.81 11.70 -6.27
CA PRO A 134 -2.57 11.87 -5.05
C PRO A 134 -3.99 12.41 -5.30
N GLU A 135 -4.23 13.11 -6.41
CA GLU A 135 -5.54 13.60 -6.87
C GLU A 135 -6.54 12.48 -7.24
N LEU A 136 -6.05 11.26 -7.50
CA LEU A 136 -6.90 10.10 -7.80
C LEU A 136 -7.27 9.30 -6.54
N LEU A 137 -6.77 9.70 -5.36
CA LEU A 137 -7.08 9.01 -4.11
C LEU A 137 -8.37 9.55 -3.49
N PRO A 138 -9.06 8.72 -2.67
CA PRO A 138 -10.23 9.17 -1.91
C PRO A 138 -9.91 10.23 -0.86
N ASP A 139 -8.66 10.34 -0.43
CA ASP A 139 -8.23 11.36 0.53
C ASP A 139 -8.21 12.74 -0.13
N ASN A 140 -8.16 13.81 0.68
CA ASN A 140 -7.72 15.09 0.15
C ASN A 140 -6.31 14.95 -0.43
N GLN A 141 -6.06 15.48 -1.63
CA GLN A 141 -4.74 15.51 -2.25
C GLN A 141 -3.66 16.03 -1.28
N ASP A 142 -3.91 17.16 -0.60
CA ASP A 142 -2.95 17.72 0.37
C ASP A 142 -2.65 16.75 1.52
N LYS A 143 -3.65 15.97 1.93
CA LYS A 143 -3.51 14.97 3.00
C LYS A 143 -2.64 13.81 2.52
N ALA A 144 -2.87 13.30 1.32
CA ALA A 144 -2.04 12.24 0.73
C ALA A 144 -0.59 12.70 0.52
N GLU A 145 -0.38 13.92 0.02
CA GLU A 145 0.95 14.52 -0.15
C GLU A 145 1.67 14.71 1.19
N LEU A 146 0.97 15.19 2.23
CA LEU A 146 1.52 15.35 3.57
C LEU A 146 1.97 14.00 4.16
N VAL A 147 1.13 12.97 4.07
CA VAL A 147 1.47 11.61 4.53
C VAL A 147 2.70 11.07 3.81
N PHE A 148 2.82 11.32 2.50
CA PHE A 148 3.97 10.90 1.72
C PHE A 148 5.26 11.63 2.12
N GLU A 149 5.20 12.94 2.38
CA GLU A 149 6.35 13.72 2.85
C GLU A 149 6.76 13.34 4.28
N ASP A 150 5.81 13.09 5.18
CA ASP A 150 6.11 12.64 6.54
C ASP A 150 6.74 11.25 6.54
N MET A 151 6.28 10.33 5.68
CA MET A 151 6.94 9.04 5.46
C MET A 151 8.39 9.21 4.95
N LYS A 152 8.65 10.16 4.04
CA LYS A 152 10.03 10.45 3.60
C LYS A 152 10.89 10.98 4.75
N LYS A 153 10.36 11.87 5.60
CA LYS A 153 11.08 12.38 6.77
C LYS A 153 11.40 11.25 7.75
N GLU A 154 10.44 10.38 8.02
CA GLU A 154 10.62 9.20 8.88
C GLU A 154 11.69 8.26 8.32
N LEU A 155 11.63 7.93 7.02
CA LEU A 155 12.68 7.14 6.36
C LEU A 155 14.06 7.78 6.48
N LYS A 156 14.17 9.10 6.28
CA LYS A 156 15.44 9.84 6.43
C LYS A 156 15.92 9.85 7.88
N GLY A 157 15.01 9.94 8.86
CA GLY A 157 15.33 9.85 10.28
C GLY A 157 15.88 8.48 10.67
N ILE A 158 15.31 7.39 10.12
CA ILE A 158 15.76 6.02 10.38
C ILE A 158 17.07 5.73 9.63
N LEU A 159 17.14 6.08 8.35
CA LEU A 159 18.24 5.68 7.47
C LEU A 159 19.43 6.62 7.54
N GLY A 160 19.22 7.91 7.77
CA GLY A 160 20.17 8.97 7.42
C GLY A 160 19.94 9.45 5.98
N CYS A 161 20.15 10.75 5.72
CA CYS A 161 19.92 11.33 4.40
C CYS A 161 20.79 10.68 3.30
N GLN A 162 22.04 10.37 3.59
CA GLN A 162 22.96 9.77 2.62
C GLN A 162 22.52 8.35 2.25
N GLU A 163 22.21 7.53 3.25
CA GLU A 163 21.75 6.16 3.08
C GLU A 163 20.37 6.10 2.44
N TYR A 164 19.48 7.06 2.73
CA TYR A 164 18.18 7.16 2.08
C TYR A 164 18.28 7.21 0.55
N TYR A 165 19.31 7.84 -0.01
CA TYR A 165 19.51 7.90 -1.46
C TYR A 165 20.40 6.78 -1.99
N LEU A 166 21.47 6.44 -1.27
CA LEU A 166 22.54 5.59 -1.79
C LEU A 166 22.45 4.11 -1.39
N SER A 167 21.74 3.79 -0.29
CA SER A 167 21.73 2.42 0.21
C SER A 167 20.86 1.51 -0.66
N LEU A 168 21.34 0.27 -0.82
CA LEU A 168 20.59 -0.79 -1.48
C LEU A 168 19.32 -1.10 -0.71
N TRP A 169 18.28 -1.50 -1.45
CA TRP A 169 16.98 -1.89 -0.89
C TRP A 169 17.08 -2.89 0.27
N ARG A 170 17.94 -3.92 0.15
CA ARG A 170 18.17 -4.90 1.23
C ARG A 170 18.74 -4.26 2.51
N ALA A 171 19.65 -3.29 2.37
CA ALA A 171 20.25 -2.58 3.49
C ALA A 171 19.23 -1.68 4.19
N ARG A 172 18.34 -1.01 3.43
CA ARG A 172 17.23 -0.22 3.98
C ARG A 172 16.31 -1.07 4.83
N VAL A 173 15.84 -2.19 4.26
CA VAL A 173 14.97 -3.14 4.97
C VAL A 173 15.65 -3.66 6.23
N LYS A 174 16.95 -3.97 6.17
CA LYS A 174 17.72 -4.40 7.36
C LYS A 174 17.68 -3.34 8.46
N LYS A 175 18.05 -2.08 8.14
CA LYS A 175 18.13 -0.99 9.12
C LYS A 175 16.76 -0.63 9.72
N ILE A 176 15.71 -0.61 8.90
CA ILE A 176 14.33 -0.38 9.37
C ILE A 176 13.90 -1.48 10.35
N MET A 177 14.15 -2.74 10.01
CA MET A 177 13.80 -3.87 10.90
C MET A 177 14.61 -3.87 12.20
N GLU A 178 15.88 -3.47 12.16
CA GLU A 178 16.71 -3.30 13.36
C GLU A 178 16.17 -2.18 14.25
N ARG A 179 15.81 -1.02 13.67
CA ARG A 179 15.24 0.09 14.42
C ARG A 179 13.91 -0.29 15.09
N MET A 180 13.04 -0.98 14.35
CA MET A 180 11.77 -1.48 14.87
C MET A 180 11.94 -2.42 16.07
N ARG A 181 12.90 -3.35 16.03
CA ARG A 181 13.17 -4.25 17.16
C ARG A 181 13.63 -3.49 18.41
N VAL A 182 14.41 -2.42 18.24
CA VAL A 182 14.86 -1.58 19.35
C VAL A 182 13.67 -0.86 19.99
N GLU A 183 12.77 -0.28 19.19
CA GLU A 183 11.58 0.42 19.70
C GLU A 183 10.63 -0.54 20.43
N GLU A 184 10.40 -1.73 19.90
CA GLU A 184 9.58 -2.77 20.56
C GLU A 184 10.18 -3.22 21.91
N THR A 185 11.50 -3.29 22.01
CA THR A 185 12.19 -3.63 23.27
C THR A 185 12.06 -2.49 24.29
N MET A 186 12.17 -1.23 23.85
CA MET A 186 12.01 -0.05 24.72
C MET A 186 10.58 0.07 25.27
N GLU A 187 9.58 -0.17 24.43
CA GLU A 187 8.17 -0.19 24.85
C GLU A 187 7.93 -1.27 25.92
N ALA A 188 8.45 -2.48 25.71
CA ALA A 188 8.33 -3.57 26.69
C ALA A 188 9.01 -3.30 28.04
N THR A 189 10.07 -2.49 28.07
CA THR A 189 10.76 -2.11 29.32
C THR A 189 10.12 -0.93 30.06
N THR A 190 9.39 -0.07 29.35
CA THR A 190 8.77 1.14 29.92
C THR A 190 7.46 0.82 30.66
N ASP A 191 6.76 -0.24 30.26
CA ASP A 191 5.48 -0.67 30.85
C ASP A 191 5.61 -1.19 32.30
N GLN A 192 6.83 -1.28 32.85
CA GLN A 192 7.09 -1.69 34.24
C GLN A 192 7.40 -0.53 35.20
N GLY A 193 7.45 0.73 34.76
CA GLY A 193 7.82 1.85 35.62
C GLY A 193 7.35 3.23 35.16
N GLU A 194 6.49 3.83 35.97
CA GLU A 194 6.26 5.28 36.16
C GLU A 194 5.09 5.99 35.45
N ILE A 195 4.15 6.42 36.32
CA ILE A 195 3.61 7.77 36.52
C ILE A 195 3.82 8.75 35.35
N HIS A 196 2.69 9.11 34.73
CA HIS A 196 2.52 10.13 33.73
C HIS A 196 3.01 11.51 34.24
N VAL A 197 4.15 11.99 33.73
CA VAL A 197 4.49 13.42 33.74
C VAL A 197 4.45 13.88 32.29
N GLU A 198 3.43 14.68 31.97
CA GLU A 198 3.24 15.32 30.68
C GLU A 198 4.36 16.35 30.42
N THR A 199 5.44 15.92 29.78
CA THR A 199 6.31 16.84 29.03
C THR A 199 5.96 16.77 27.56
N GLY A 200 5.28 17.81 27.08
CA GLY A 200 4.86 18.01 25.69
C GLY A 200 6.03 18.08 24.70
N VAL A 201 6.57 16.93 24.34
CA VAL A 201 7.34 16.74 23.12
C VAL A 201 6.37 16.18 22.09
N GLN A 202 6.04 17.00 21.08
CA GLN A 202 5.20 16.65 19.95
C GLN A 202 5.65 15.31 19.33
N SER A 203 4.92 14.22 19.61
CA SER A 203 5.25 12.85 19.19
C SER A 203 4.12 12.20 18.36
N ASP A 204 3.25 13.00 17.76
CA ASP A 204 2.11 12.50 16.97
C ASP A 204 2.35 12.62 15.45
N GLN A 205 3.59 12.42 15.01
CA GLN A 205 3.85 12.17 13.59
C GLN A 205 3.44 10.73 13.29
N ASN A 206 2.52 10.56 12.33
CA ASN A 206 2.13 9.25 11.80
C ASN A 206 3.39 8.44 11.44
N LYS A 207 3.71 7.43 12.26
CA LYS A 207 4.89 6.58 12.09
C LYS A 207 4.63 5.50 11.03
N VAL A 208 4.33 5.91 9.80
CA VAL A 208 3.94 5.03 8.69
C VAL A 208 5.00 3.96 8.41
N VAL A 209 6.29 4.32 8.47
CA VAL A 209 7.40 3.39 8.26
C VAL A 209 7.49 2.38 9.38
N MET A 210 7.42 2.82 10.64
CA MET A 210 7.48 1.91 11.78
C MET A 210 6.24 1.00 11.86
N ASN A 211 5.06 1.53 11.55
CA ASN A 211 3.82 0.76 11.40
C ASN A 211 3.98 -0.29 10.30
N GLY A 212 4.48 0.09 9.12
CA GLY A 212 4.76 -0.85 8.03
C GLY A 212 5.80 -1.91 8.42
N ALA A 213 6.82 -1.55 9.20
CA ALA A 213 7.83 -2.47 9.70
C ALA A 213 7.26 -3.47 10.73
N LYS A 214 6.44 -2.98 11.67
CA LYS A 214 5.71 -3.80 12.64
C LYS A 214 4.79 -4.79 11.95
N LEU A 215 4.01 -4.33 10.97
CA LEU A 215 3.15 -5.18 10.15
C LEU A 215 3.98 -6.21 9.36
N GLY A 216 5.08 -5.80 8.74
CA GLY A 216 5.99 -6.69 8.01
C GLY A 216 6.57 -7.80 8.88
N ARG A 217 6.93 -7.50 10.14
CA ARG A 217 7.35 -8.52 11.11
C ARG A 217 6.24 -9.51 11.43
N LEU A 218 5.03 -9.04 11.76
CA LEU A 218 3.89 -9.91 12.05
C LEU A 218 3.57 -10.85 10.88
N LEU A 219 3.67 -10.36 9.64
CA LEU A 219 3.50 -11.19 8.44
C LEU A 219 4.62 -12.22 8.26
N ILE A 220 5.86 -11.90 8.65
CA ILE A 220 6.97 -12.87 8.66
C ILE A 220 6.71 -13.97 9.70
N ASP A 221 6.24 -13.60 10.89
CA ASP A 221 5.93 -14.55 11.97
C ASP A 221 4.76 -15.48 11.57
N GLU A 222 3.75 -14.92 10.91
CA GLU A 222 2.65 -15.67 10.31
C GLU A 222 3.15 -16.61 9.19
N ALA A 223 4.07 -16.15 8.34
CA ALA A 223 4.64 -16.99 7.28
C ALA A 223 5.49 -18.15 7.84
N ASN A 224 6.16 -17.94 8.97
CA ASN A 224 6.90 -18.97 9.67
C ASN A 224 5.97 -20.02 10.30
N SER A 225 4.78 -19.61 10.75
CA SER A 225 3.80 -20.48 11.40
C SER A 225 2.92 -21.24 10.41
N ASN A 226 2.39 -20.55 9.40
CA ASN A 226 1.32 -21.03 8.51
C ASN A 226 1.74 -21.14 7.03
N GLY A 227 2.99 -20.84 6.72
CA GLY A 227 3.58 -20.98 5.38
C GLY A 227 3.52 -19.69 4.55
N LEU A 228 4.57 -19.51 3.74
CA LEU A 228 4.76 -18.29 2.95
C LEU A 228 3.66 -18.05 1.91
N GLU A 229 3.13 -19.11 1.30
CA GLU A 229 2.07 -19.01 0.30
C GLU A 229 0.74 -18.52 0.88
N THR A 230 0.44 -18.92 2.12
CA THR A 230 -0.73 -18.45 2.86
C THR A 230 -0.66 -16.94 3.05
N VAL A 231 0.49 -16.41 3.46
CA VAL A 231 0.68 -14.96 3.66
C VAL A 231 0.65 -14.17 2.36
N TRP A 232 1.23 -14.68 1.28
CA TRP A 232 1.13 -14.03 -0.02
C TRP A 232 -0.31 -14.00 -0.54
N LYS A 233 -1.10 -15.03 -0.27
CA LYS A 233 -2.54 -15.04 -0.56
C LYS A 233 -3.27 -13.95 0.24
N VAL A 234 -3.01 -13.83 1.54
CA VAL A 234 -3.59 -12.76 2.36
C VAL A 234 -3.25 -11.38 1.79
N LEU A 235 -1.98 -11.14 1.47
CA LEU A 235 -1.55 -9.87 0.88
C LEU A 235 -2.24 -9.61 -0.47
N ALA A 236 -2.37 -10.61 -1.33
CA ALA A 236 -3.07 -10.48 -2.61
C ALA A 236 -4.54 -10.09 -2.40
N ASP A 237 -5.22 -10.73 -1.45
CA ASP A 237 -6.61 -10.42 -1.10
C ASP A 237 -6.77 -9.01 -0.54
N VAL A 238 -5.89 -8.59 0.39
CA VAL A 238 -5.90 -7.24 0.97
C VAL A 238 -5.67 -6.18 -0.09
N TRP A 239 -4.66 -6.36 -0.94
CA TRP A 239 -4.37 -5.41 -2.02
C TRP A 239 -5.49 -5.34 -3.06
N THR A 240 -6.13 -6.47 -3.36
CA THR A 240 -7.27 -6.52 -4.29
C THR A 240 -8.48 -5.78 -3.72
N GLU A 241 -8.82 -5.99 -2.45
CA GLU A 241 -9.88 -5.21 -1.80
C GLU A 241 -9.51 -3.72 -1.75
N LEU A 242 -8.26 -3.39 -1.41
CA LEU A 242 -7.82 -2.01 -1.26
C LEU A 242 -7.86 -1.24 -2.58
N ILE A 243 -7.45 -1.83 -3.71
CA ILE A 243 -7.52 -1.14 -5.01
C ILE A 243 -8.97 -0.93 -5.46
N ILE A 244 -9.86 -1.87 -5.16
CA ILE A 244 -11.30 -1.72 -5.44
C ILE A 244 -11.92 -0.69 -4.49
N PHE A 245 -11.45 -0.60 -3.24
CA PHE A 245 -11.86 0.44 -2.29
C PHE A 245 -11.45 1.85 -2.74
N VAL A 246 -10.25 1.98 -3.30
CA VAL A 246 -9.71 3.25 -3.80
C VAL A 246 -10.49 3.74 -5.04
N ALA A 247 -10.96 2.81 -5.89
CA ALA A 247 -11.47 3.13 -7.22
C ALA A 247 -12.73 4.01 -7.31
N PRO A 248 -13.80 3.82 -6.50
CA PRO A 248 -14.96 4.70 -6.57
C PRO A 248 -14.57 6.16 -6.32
N SER A 249 -15.18 7.13 -7.00
CA SER A 249 -15.21 8.50 -6.48
C SER A 249 -16.39 8.52 -5.50
N GLY A 250 -16.26 9.16 -4.33
CA GLY A 250 -17.47 9.50 -3.56
C GLY A 250 -18.28 10.55 -4.32
N ASP A 251 -19.18 11.24 -3.62
CA ASP A 251 -19.84 12.46 -4.12
C ASP A 251 -18.87 13.66 -4.30
N GLU A 252 -17.58 13.40 -4.18
CA GLU A 252 -16.52 14.40 -4.28
C GLU A 252 -16.20 14.70 -5.74
N GLU A 253 -16.79 15.79 -6.25
CA GLU A 253 -16.54 16.34 -7.60
C GLU A 253 -15.04 16.43 -7.95
N ARG A 254 -14.17 16.63 -6.96
CA ARG A 254 -12.71 16.68 -7.14
C ARG A 254 -12.11 15.36 -7.64
N VAL A 255 -12.53 14.22 -7.09
CA VAL A 255 -11.96 12.90 -7.45
C VAL A 255 -12.43 12.54 -8.86
N MET A 256 -13.67 12.91 -9.21
CA MET A 256 -14.18 12.82 -10.57
C MET A 256 -13.35 13.66 -11.55
N LYS A 257 -13.05 14.93 -11.22
CA LYS A 257 -12.17 15.78 -12.05
C LYS A 257 -10.78 15.18 -12.23
N GLY A 258 -10.18 14.61 -11.18
CA GLY A 258 -8.89 13.92 -11.29
C GLY A 258 -8.94 12.77 -12.30
N HIS A 259 -9.97 11.91 -12.23
CA HIS A 259 -10.15 10.84 -13.20
C HIS A 259 -10.40 11.37 -14.63
N GLU A 260 -11.17 12.44 -14.81
CA GLU A 260 -11.41 13.09 -16.11
C GLU A 260 -10.11 13.64 -16.73
N ASP A 261 -9.30 14.34 -15.95
CA ASP A 261 -8.02 14.91 -16.40
C ASP A 261 -7.03 13.81 -16.83
N VAL A 262 -7.01 12.70 -16.09
CA VAL A 262 -6.17 11.53 -16.41
C VAL A 262 -6.72 10.76 -17.61
N LEU A 263 -8.05 10.66 -17.78
CA LEU A 263 -8.67 10.08 -18.99
C LEU A 263 -8.26 10.85 -20.25
N ALA A 264 -8.26 12.18 -20.21
CA ALA A 264 -7.85 13.02 -21.33
C ALA A 264 -6.39 12.77 -21.77
N GLN A 265 -5.55 12.25 -20.87
CA GLN A 265 -4.13 11.94 -21.10
C GLN A 265 -3.88 10.47 -21.47
N GLY A 266 -4.93 9.66 -21.65
CA GLY A 266 -4.83 8.24 -22.04
C GLY A 266 -5.32 7.25 -20.97
N GLY A 267 -5.68 7.75 -19.79
CA GLY A 267 -6.25 6.96 -18.69
C GLY A 267 -5.22 6.13 -17.90
N GLU A 268 -5.54 5.88 -16.64
CA GLU A 268 -4.79 4.96 -15.77
C GLU A 268 -5.63 3.73 -15.44
N PHE A 269 -5.00 2.65 -14.94
CA PHE A 269 -5.73 1.44 -14.55
C PHE A 269 -6.83 1.72 -13.51
N ILE A 270 -6.56 2.63 -12.56
CA ILE A 270 -7.51 3.02 -11.53
C ILE A 270 -8.73 3.76 -12.12
N THR A 271 -8.52 4.52 -13.18
CA THR A 271 -9.57 5.24 -13.89
C THR A 271 -10.54 4.30 -14.60
N MET A 272 -10.05 3.18 -15.13
CA MET A 272 -10.92 2.13 -15.65
C MET A 272 -11.73 1.47 -14.52
N LEU A 273 -11.10 1.18 -13.37
CA LEU A 273 -11.80 0.62 -12.22
C LEU A 273 -12.86 1.60 -11.67
N TRP A 274 -12.56 2.89 -11.63
CA TRP A 274 -13.49 3.95 -11.28
C TRP A 274 -14.72 3.92 -12.18
N ALA A 275 -14.55 3.87 -13.51
CA ALA A 275 -15.66 3.80 -14.45
C ALA A 275 -16.54 2.56 -14.25
N LEU A 276 -15.91 1.39 -14.02
CA LEU A 276 -16.63 0.14 -13.76
C LEU A 276 -17.41 0.16 -12.43
N THR A 277 -16.76 0.62 -11.37
CA THR A 277 -17.38 0.70 -10.03
C THR A 277 -18.53 1.71 -10.01
N THR A 278 -18.37 2.84 -10.69
CA THR A 278 -19.43 3.85 -10.87
C THR A 278 -20.63 3.29 -11.64
N HIS A 279 -20.40 2.57 -12.74
CA HIS A 279 -21.47 1.97 -13.53
C HIS A 279 -22.29 0.92 -12.74
N ILE A 280 -21.64 0.18 -11.84
CA ILE A 280 -22.29 -0.86 -11.02
C ILE A 280 -22.90 -0.26 -9.72
N GLY A 281 -22.68 1.02 -9.44
CA GLY A 281 -23.17 1.68 -8.24
C GLY A 281 -22.43 1.25 -6.96
N ILE A 282 -21.16 0.86 -7.07
CA ILE A 282 -20.31 0.57 -5.91
C ILE A 282 -19.87 1.90 -5.30
N SER A 283 -20.22 2.10 -4.03
CA SER A 283 -19.79 3.26 -3.24
C SER A 283 -18.97 2.84 -2.03
N ARG A 284 -18.13 3.76 -1.53
CA ARG A 284 -17.55 3.61 -0.20
C ARG A 284 -18.59 3.92 0.88
N PRO A 285 -18.53 3.28 2.06
CA PRO A 285 -19.28 3.73 3.22
C PRO A 285 -18.88 5.16 3.60
N ALA A 286 -19.81 5.96 4.11
CA ALA A 286 -19.47 7.22 4.76
C ALA A 286 -18.60 6.91 6.00
N ASN A 287 -17.50 7.63 6.16
CA ASN A 287 -16.66 7.57 7.36
C ASN A 287 -17.34 8.22 8.56
#